data_AF-A0A563VZU7-F1
#
_entry.id   AF-A0A563VZU7-F1
#
_cell.length_a   1.000
_cell.length_b   1.000
_cell.length_c   1.000
_cell.angle_alpha   90.00
_cell.angle_beta   90.00
_cell.angle_gamma   90.00
#
_symmetry.space_group_name_H-M   'P 1'
#
loop_
_entity.id
_entity.type
_entity.pdbx_description
1 polymer ?
#
loop_
_entity_poly.entity_id
_entity_poly.type
_entity_poly.pdbx_seq_one_letter_code
_entity_poly.pdbx_strand_id
1 'polypeptide(L)'
;MDVELARLVARNSSTGHKLLKQLASSQDFLTRQGVATNPNATSKTLWKLAKEFPQECINNPVLSSLIREDRRILLKQSTKVLLSVLENKRSADCIFKIIKRTGNYPYILKDIAEHPEISEKALCRLIETGNPDLYLHLLQKPNLTSSSIEEIAETEIILGWNRSTEVISSIYLSLIQHKNTPLEVLEKLALKANYNIKINAIEKMAKRTDISSDMMAKLAFYPDIKVKKAIALRPDLPISLIEKMAKDRQIVAKKFLLRNKYFSESLLTTLSESSEPKVLQMVALHPNTPLTLLNKLAKVASAKSFVAQNPNVTIEILEKLSKSDDDKTIMAVVKNHKTTPKILIKIASKIKEYKILIPIVENNNTPDRVKSKILERLSVIPKLEIRKYVANHSRTPQNILLKWAKSQKFYKLHYLIAQNVNTPVMALDIIAKKFCSKKVLRSLLENPNTSKEILEFLYKNKKYLDNYFYSGTSAIWKNHPNTPNYIKDDIIKYSLSIPELAKKSGMYVEILLRKLRFDNNYDYYLLRDYDLPVSVVNYIAERLSESYHVLEREFLAFYPKTPIHILYKLAKDRDISVQDAAQYSLEQRNL
;
A
#
# COMPACT_ATOMS: atom_id res chain seq x y z
N MET A 1 -70.83 4.29 32.81
CA MET A 1 -70.31 3.69 34.05
C MET A 1 -69.53 4.77 34.76
N ASP A 2 -69.77 4.96 36.04
CA ASP A 2 -68.94 5.87 36.84
C ASP A 2 -67.46 5.44 36.81
N VAL A 3 -66.53 6.40 36.86
CA VAL A 3 -65.09 6.15 36.67
C VAL A 3 -64.54 5.29 37.80
N GLU A 4 -64.97 5.52 39.04
CA GLU A 4 -64.55 4.70 40.18
C GLU A 4 -65.08 3.27 40.08
N LEU A 5 -66.36 3.12 39.69
CA LEU A 5 -66.92 1.81 39.42
C LEU A 5 -66.19 1.10 38.27
N ALA A 6 -65.81 1.82 37.21
CA ALA A 6 -65.07 1.27 36.08
C ALA A 6 -63.66 0.76 36.48
N ARG A 7 -62.96 1.47 37.36
CA ARG A 7 -61.65 1.05 37.91
C ARG A 7 -61.77 -0.22 38.76
N LEU A 8 -62.79 -0.30 39.62
CA LEU A 8 -63.06 -1.47 40.45
C LEU A 8 -63.41 -2.70 39.59
N VAL A 9 -64.30 -2.53 38.62
CA VAL A 9 -64.69 -3.58 37.68
C VAL A 9 -63.50 -4.01 36.81
N ALA A 10 -62.65 -3.08 36.39
CA ALA A 10 -61.45 -3.38 35.62
C ALA A 10 -60.44 -4.27 36.36
N ARG A 11 -60.35 -4.18 37.70
CA ARG A 11 -59.44 -4.99 38.52
C ARG A 11 -60.05 -6.29 39.04
N ASN A 12 -61.37 -6.41 39.03
CA ASN A 12 -62.06 -7.60 39.55
C ASN A 12 -61.76 -8.84 38.68
N SER A 13 -61.19 -9.87 39.30
CA SER A 13 -60.76 -11.11 38.64
C SER A 13 -61.92 -11.92 38.03
N SER A 14 -63.17 -11.65 38.40
CA SER A 14 -64.36 -12.31 37.83
C SER A 14 -64.97 -11.55 36.64
N THR A 15 -64.42 -10.39 36.26
CA THR A 15 -64.98 -9.58 35.17
C THR A 15 -64.87 -10.30 33.82
N GLY A 16 -65.98 -10.38 33.09
CA GLY A 16 -66.06 -11.08 31.82
C GLY A 16 -65.32 -10.39 30.66
N HIS A 17 -64.83 -11.18 29.71
CA HIS A 17 -64.02 -10.74 28.56
C HIS A 17 -64.63 -9.60 27.73
N LYS A 18 -65.95 -9.60 27.50
CA LYS A 18 -66.64 -8.56 26.72
C LYS A 18 -66.54 -7.19 27.39
N LEU A 19 -66.70 -7.16 28.72
CA LEU A 19 -66.65 -5.92 29.50
C LEU A 19 -65.21 -5.40 29.63
N LEU A 20 -64.24 -6.30 29.87
CA LEU A 20 -62.82 -5.93 29.87
C LEU A 20 -62.37 -5.34 28.53
N LYS A 21 -62.86 -5.87 27.40
CA LYS A 21 -62.58 -5.33 26.06
C LYS A 21 -63.12 -3.91 25.87
N GLN A 22 -64.29 -3.60 26.44
CA GLN A 22 -64.85 -2.24 26.43
C GLN A 22 -64.04 -1.31 27.33
N LEU A 23 -63.73 -1.74 28.55
CA LEU A 23 -62.93 -0.97 29.52
C LEU A 23 -61.51 -0.70 29.04
N ALA A 24 -60.93 -1.58 28.21
CA ALA A 24 -59.64 -1.37 27.56
C ALA A 24 -59.61 -0.18 26.58
N SER A 25 -60.78 0.32 26.17
CA SER A 25 -60.89 1.52 25.33
C SER A 25 -61.46 2.72 26.10
N SER A 26 -61.51 2.65 27.43
CA SER A 26 -61.90 3.76 28.30
C SER A 26 -60.96 4.95 28.11
N GLN A 27 -61.45 6.17 28.31
CA GLN A 27 -60.61 7.38 28.34
C GLN A 27 -59.78 7.48 29.63
N ASP A 28 -60.21 6.83 30.72
CA ASP A 28 -59.51 6.84 32.01
C ASP A 28 -58.29 5.91 32.01
N PHE A 29 -57.12 6.48 32.31
CA PHE A 29 -55.83 5.79 32.34
C PHE A 29 -55.81 4.64 33.36
N LEU A 30 -56.29 4.89 34.59
CA LEU A 30 -56.27 3.89 35.66
C LEU A 30 -57.23 2.72 35.40
N THR A 31 -58.34 2.97 34.71
CA THR A 31 -59.26 1.92 34.22
C THR A 31 -58.54 1.02 33.21
N ARG A 32 -57.84 1.60 32.22
CA ARG A 32 -57.06 0.82 31.24
C ARG A 32 -55.92 0.05 31.91
N GLN A 33 -55.21 0.66 32.87
CA GLN A 33 -54.18 -0.01 33.67
C GLN A 33 -54.76 -1.19 34.47
N GLY A 34 -55.94 -1.00 35.07
CA GLY A 34 -56.66 -2.06 35.80
C GLY A 34 -56.97 -3.26 34.89
N VAL A 35 -57.43 -3.00 33.67
CA VAL A 35 -57.65 -4.06 32.67
C VAL A 35 -56.35 -4.77 32.29
N ALA A 36 -55.23 -4.05 32.17
CA ALA A 36 -53.92 -4.65 31.86
C ALA A 36 -53.46 -5.65 32.95
N THR A 37 -53.77 -5.39 34.22
CA THR A 37 -53.46 -6.30 35.34
C THR A 37 -54.47 -7.44 35.55
N ASN A 38 -55.62 -7.42 34.85
CA ASN A 38 -56.72 -8.33 35.14
C ASN A 38 -56.44 -9.76 34.61
N PRO A 39 -56.54 -10.82 35.44
CA PRO A 39 -56.28 -12.20 35.02
C PRO A 39 -57.29 -12.73 33.99
N ASN A 40 -58.49 -12.16 33.87
CA ASN A 40 -59.48 -12.56 32.86
C ASN A 40 -59.40 -11.73 31.57
N ALA A 41 -58.41 -10.85 31.41
CA ALA A 41 -58.26 -10.09 30.16
C ALA A 41 -57.84 -11.02 29.00
N THR A 42 -58.47 -10.85 27.83
CA THR A 42 -58.16 -11.68 26.66
C THR A 42 -56.85 -11.28 26.00
N SER A 43 -56.24 -12.23 25.28
CA SER A 43 -54.97 -12.02 24.57
C SER A 43 -54.96 -10.79 23.67
N LYS A 44 -55.98 -10.63 22.83
CA LYS A 44 -56.15 -9.46 21.94
C LYS A 44 -56.26 -8.13 22.71
N THR A 45 -56.84 -8.16 23.91
CA THR A 45 -57.04 -6.96 24.74
C THR A 45 -55.74 -6.56 25.42
N LEU A 46 -55.02 -7.52 26.00
CA LEU A 46 -53.73 -7.28 26.64
C LEU A 46 -52.67 -6.82 25.63
N TRP A 47 -52.62 -7.37 24.41
CA TRP A 47 -51.71 -6.88 23.36
C TRP A 47 -52.05 -5.46 22.87
N LYS A 48 -53.33 -5.06 22.89
CA LYS A 48 -53.73 -3.68 22.56
C LYS A 48 -53.22 -2.71 23.63
N LEU A 49 -53.28 -3.11 24.89
CA LEU A 49 -52.85 -2.32 26.04
C LEU A 49 -51.34 -2.36 26.30
N ALA A 50 -50.63 -3.38 25.82
CA ALA A 50 -49.20 -3.56 26.07
C ALA A 50 -48.33 -2.38 25.60
N LYS A 51 -48.76 -1.64 24.56
CA LYS A 51 -48.07 -0.42 24.12
C LYS A 51 -48.06 0.68 25.20
N GLU A 52 -49.12 0.73 26.00
CA GLU A 52 -49.33 1.75 27.04
C GLU A 52 -48.92 1.25 28.43
N PHE A 53 -49.18 -0.03 28.74
CA PHE A 53 -48.95 -0.67 30.03
C PHE A 53 -48.11 -1.95 29.89
N PRO A 54 -46.85 -1.85 29.43
CA PRO A 54 -46.02 -3.02 29.15
C PRO A 54 -45.79 -3.87 30.40
N GLN A 55 -45.45 -3.25 31.53
CA GLN A 55 -45.09 -3.96 32.77
C GLN A 55 -46.30 -4.66 33.39
N GLU A 56 -47.46 -4.01 33.40
CA GLU A 56 -48.72 -4.57 33.90
C GLU A 56 -49.18 -5.77 33.08
N CYS A 57 -49.09 -5.68 31.75
CA CYS A 57 -49.39 -6.80 30.86
C CYS A 57 -48.38 -7.96 31.04
N ILE A 58 -47.10 -7.67 31.32
CA ILE A 58 -46.07 -8.70 31.51
C ILE A 58 -46.22 -9.44 32.83
N ASN A 59 -46.57 -8.71 33.89
CA ASN A 59 -46.79 -9.31 35.20
C ASN A 59 -48.16 -9.99 35.31
N ASN A 60 -48.97 -9.92 34.24
CA ASN A 60 -50.26 -10.58 34.19
C ASN A 60 -50.08 -12.12 34.20
N PRO A 61 -50.74 -12.84 35.11
CA PRO A 61 -50.56 -14.29 35.28
C PRO A 61 -50.94 -15.11 34.02
N VAL A 62 -51.77 -14.55 33.14
CA VAL A 62 -52.21 -15.24 31.91
C VAL A 62 -51.22 -15.11 30.76
N LEU A 63 -50.20 -14.25 30.86
CA LEU A 63 -49.20 -14.01 29.80
C LEU A 63 -48.60 -15.31 29.22
N SER A 64 -48.31 -16.30 30.05
CA SER A 64 -47.74 -17.59 29.62
C SER A 64 -48.68 -18.38 28.70
N SER A 65 -49.98 -18.39 29.00
CA SER A 65 -51.04 -18.95 28.15
C SER A 65 -51.26 -18.09 26.90
N LEU A 66 -51.16 -16.78 27.05
CA LEU A 66 -51.34 -15.75 26.02
C LEU A 66 -50.32 -15.86 24.88
N ILE A 67 -49.06 -16.11 25.22
CA ILE A 67 -47.95 -16.32 24.28
C ILE A 67 -48.13 -17.64 23.50
N ARG A 68 -48.83 -18.62 24.07
CA ARG A 68 -49.07 -19.94 23.46
C ARG A 68 -50.18 -19.90 22.39
N GLU A 69 -51.20 -19.07 22.59
CA GLU A 69 -52.39 -18.96 21.72
C GLU A 69 -52.12 -18.25 20.38
N ASP A 70 -51.39 -17.13 20.36
CA ASP A 70 -51.07 -16.42 19.11
C ASP A 70 -49.62 -15.92 19.06
N ARG A 71 -48.76 -16.76 18.49
CA ARG A 71 -47.32 -16.52 18.35
C ARG A 71 -46.99 -15.42 17.34
N ARG A 72 -47.90 -15.04 16.44
CA ARG A 72 -47.63 -14.07 15.37
C ARG A 72 -47.88 -12.63 15.84
N ILE A 73 -48.70 -12.43 16.88
CA ILE A 73 -48.98 -11.10 17.43
C ILE A 73 -47.73 -10.49 18.08
N LEU A 74 -46.87 -11.30 18.69
CA LEU A 74 -45.57 -10.88 19.25
C LEU A 74 -44.69 -10.16 18.21
N LEU A 75 -44.64 -10.67 16.97
CA LEU A 75 -43.86 -10.08 15.87
C LEU A 75 -44.41 -8.73 15.38
N LYS A 76 -45.64 -8.36 15.78
CA LYS A 76 -46.30 -7.09 15.42
C LYS A 76 -46.21 -6.03 16.53
N GLN A 77 -45.56 -6.35 17.65
CA GLN A 77 -45.43 -5.44 18.77
C GLN A 77 -44.25 -4.48 18.60
N SER A 78 -44.32 -3.33 19.25
CA SER A 78 -43.22 -2.35 19.27
C SER A 78 -42.03 -2.86 20.07
N THR A 79 -40.82 -2.44 19.69
CA THR A 79 -39.54 -2.78 20.36
C THR A 79 -39.58 -2.55 21.87
N LYS A 80 -40.24 -1.48 22.34
CA LYS A 80 -40.43 -1.18 23.78
C LYS A 80 -41.14 -2.30 24.54
N VAL A 81 -42.17 -2.89 23.94
CA VAL A 81 -42.89 -4.02 24.54
C VAL A 81 -41.98 -5.25 24.57
N LEU A 82 -41.30 -5.54 23.46
CA LEU A 82 -40.37 -6.67 23.38
C LEU A 82 -39.23 -6.56 24.41
N LEU A 83 -38.69 -5.36 24.65
CA LEU A 83 -37.69 -5.10 25.68
C LEU A 83 -38.20 -5.43 27.08
N SER A 84 -39.38 -4.91 27.45
CA SER A 84 -39.97 -5.20 28.76
C SER A 84 -40.22 -6.70 28.97
N VAL A 85 -40.63 -7.42 27.92
CA VAL A 85 -40.84 -8.88 28.04
C VAL A 85 -39.52 -9.63 28.23
N LEU A 86 -38.42 -9.17 27.62
CA LEU A 86 -37.08 -9.75 27.79
C LEU A 86 -36.53 -9.58 29.22
N GLU A 87 -37.00 -8.59 29.98
CA GLU A 87 -36.60 -8.42 31.38
C GLU A 87 -37.17 -9.51 32.30
N ASN A 88 -38.22 -10.22 31.87
CA ASN A 88 -38.85 -11.30 32.61
C ASN A 88 -38.38 -12.68 32.10
N LYS A 89 -37.63 -13.41 32.93
CA LYS A 89 -37.02 -14.71 32.59
C LYS A 89 -38.00 -15.73 31.98
N ARG A 90 -39.18 -15.90 32.58
CA ARG A 90 -40.18 -16.89 32.12
C ARG A 90 -40.72 -16.55 30.73
N SER A 91 -40.81 -15.26 30.43
CA SER A 91 -41.39 -14.75 29.19
C SER A 91 -40.36 -14.71 28.06
N ALA A 92 -39.10 -14.41 28.39
CA ALA A 92 -37.96 -14.43 27.47
C ALA A 92 -37.76 -15.81 26.81
N ASP A 93 -37.79 -16.90 27.60
CA ASP A 93 -37.63 -18.28 27.09
C ASP A 93 -38.71 -18.64 26.05
N CYS A 94 -39.94 -18.20 26.28
CA CYS A 94 -41.05 -18.42 25.35
C CYS A 94 -40.88 -17.57 24.08
N ILE A 95 -40.46 -16.31 24.20
CA ILE A 95 -40.15 -15.45 23.05
C ILE A 95 -39.03 -16.06 22.20
N PHE A 96 -37.91 -16.47 22.78
CA PHE A 96 -36.80 -17.03 22.00
C PHE A 96 -37.18 -18.31 21.26
N LYS A 97 -37.99 -19.19 21.88
CA LYS A 97 -38.57 -20.38 21.21
C LYS A 97 -39.47 -20.01 20.03
N ILE A 98 -40.21 -18.90 20.13
CA ILE A 98 -41.10 -18.40 19.07
C ILE A 98 -40.27 -17.76 17.95
N ILE A 99 -39.38 -16.83 18.26
CA ILE A 99 -38.59 -16.13 17.26
C ILE A 99 -37.76 -17.16 16.46
N LYS A 100 -37.15 -18.17 17.12
CA LYS A 100 -36.37 -19.24 16.45
C LYS A 100 -37.16 -20.05 15.41
N ARG A 101 -38.49 -20.13 15.52
CA ARG A 101 -39.37 -20.86 14.59
C ARG A 101 -39.89 -20.02 13.42
N THR A 102 -39.62 -18.71 13.40
CA THR A 102 -40.28 -17.76 12.47
C THR A 102 -39.46 -17.37 11.23
N GLY A 103 -38.19 -17.80 11.11
CA GLY A 103 -37.33 -17.49 9.96
C GLY A 103 -36.80 -16.04 9.90
N ASN A 104 -37.57 -15.05 10.38
CA ASN A 104 -37.18 -13.63 10.51
C ASN A 104 -36.39 -13.31 11.79
N TYR A 105 -35.73 -14.33 12.34
CA TYR A 105 -35.04 -14.31 13.64
C TYR A 105 -33.97 -13.21 13.81
N PRO A 106 -33.12 -12.89 12.81
CA PRO A 106 -32.01 -11.95 13.02
C PRO A 106 -32.43 -10.48 13.09
N TYR A 107 -33.42 -10.06 12.29
CA TYR A 107 -33.80 -8.64 12.16
C TYR A 107 -34.46 -8.09 13.42
N ILE A 108 -35.37 -8.84 14.03
CA ILE A 108 -36.07 -8.40 15.24
C ILE A 108 -35.10 -8.32 16.43
N LEU A 109 -34.21 -9.30 16.57
CA LEU A 109 -33.20 -9.29 17.63
C LEU A 109 -32.21 -8.13 17.44
N LYS A 110 -31.88 -7.79 16.20
CA LYS A 110 -31.08 -6.61 15.87
C LYS A 110 -31.79 -5.31 16.26
N ASP A 111 -33.06 -5.14 15.90
CA ASP A 111 -33.85 -3.95 16.25
C ASP A 111 -33.97 -3.77 17.78
N ILE A 112 -34.16 -4.87 18.51
CA ILE A 112 -34.16 -4.87 19.98
C ILE A 112 -32.78 -4.49 20.52
N ALA A 113 -31.71 -5.09 19.97
CA ALA A 113 -30.35 -4.79 20.37
C ALA A 113 -29.99 -3.32 20.10
N GLU A 114 -30.45 -2.70 19.02
CA GLU A 114 -30.14 -1.30 18.69
C GLU A 114 -30.94 -0.28 19.51
N HIS A 115 -31.98 -0.71 20.22
CA HIS A 115 -32.83 0.19 20.96
C HIS A 115 -32.07 0.90 22.10
N PRO A 116 -32.23 2.24 22.25
CA PRO A 116 -31.47 3.02 23.25
C PRO A 116 -31.83 2.66 24.70
N GLU A 117 -33.05 2.19 24.96
CA GLU A 117 -33.54 1.81 26.30
C GLU A 117 -33.20 0.36 26.70
N ILE A 118 -32.34 -0.35 25.98
CA ILE A 118 -32.02 -1.75 26.33
C ILE A 118 -31.30 -1.84 27.69
N SER A 119 -31.87 -2.63 28.60
CA SER A 119 -31.27 -2.91 29.91
C SER A 119 -30.19 -4.00 29.83
N GLU A 120 -29.26 -4.01 30.79
CA GLU A 120 -28.21 -5.04 30.87
C GLU A 120 -28.80 -6.46 30.98
N LYS A 121 -29.90 -6.61 31.73
CA LYS A 121 -30.64 -7.87 31.82
C LYS A 121 -31.17 -8.32 30.47
N ALA A 122 -31.82 -7.44 29.72
CA ALA A 122 -32.31 -7.75 28.38
C ALA A 122 -31.15 -8.09 27.43
N LEU A 123 -30.00 -7.44 27.59
CA LEU A 123 -28.80 -7.72 26.81
C LEU A 123 -28.19 -9.10 27.11
N CYS A 124 -28.06 -9.51 28.38
CA CYS A 124 -27.66 -10.88 28.74
C CYS A 124 -28.60 -11.92 28.13
N ARG A 125 -29.92 -11.67 28.18
CA ARG A 125 -30.90 -12.56 27.52
C ARG A 125 -30.70 -12.65 26.02
N LEU A 126 -30.37 -11.54 25.35
CA LEU A 126 -30.02 -11.56 23.94
C LEU A 126 -28.76 -12.38 23.66
N ILE A 127 -27.77 -12.38 24.56
CA ILE A 127 -26.55 -13.18 24.43
C ILE A 127 -26.87 -14.67 24.57
N GLU A 128 -27.68 -15.07 25.55
CA GLU A 128 -28.14 -16.45 25.79
C GLU A 128 -28.79 -17.09 24.53
N THR A 129 -29.27 -16.28 23.58
CA THR A 129 -29.90 -16.77 22.34
C THR A 129 -28.97 -17.54 21.41
N GLY A 130 -27.66 -17.39 21.54
CA GLY A 130 -26.72 -18.09 20.66
C GLY A 130 -26.76 -17.59 19.22
N ASN A 131 -26.98 -16.30 18.94
CA ASN A 131 -26.99 -15.80 17.57
C ASN A 131 -25.67 -15.10 17.20
N PRO A 132 -24.83 -15.69 16.32
CA PRO A 132 -23.55 -15.10 15.91
C PRO A 132 -23.67 -13.72 15.28
N ASP A 133 -24.68 -13.48 14.45
CA ASP A 133 -24.88 -12.19 13.77
C ASP A 133 -25.21 -11.09 14.78
N LEU A 134 -25.92 -11.44 15.85
CA LEU A 134 -26.25 -10.53 16.94
C LEU A 134 -25.01 -10.15 17.74
N TYR A 135 -24.08 -11.08 17.98
CA TYR A 135 -22.85 -10.80 18.72
C TYR A 135 -21.99 -9.75 18.04
N LEU A 136 -21.86 -9.81 16.70
CA LEU A 136 -21.13 -8.80 15.95
C LEU A 136 -21.73 -7.40 16.15
N HIS A 137 -23.06 -7.28 16.16
CA HIS A 137 -23.74 -6.02 16.40
C HIS A 137 -23.57 -5.54 17.85
N LEU A 138 -23.70 -6.44 18.83
CA LEU A 138 -23.51 -6.10 20.25
C LEU A 138 -22.08 -5.65 20.55
N LEU A 139 -21.07 -6.28 19.97
CA LEU A 139 -19.65 -5.95 20.17
C LEU A 139 -19.23 -4.62 19.52
N GLN A 140 -20.05 -4.05 18.64
CA GLN A 140 -19.84 -2.68 18.13
C GLN A 140 -20.25 -1.62 19.16
N LYS A 141 -21.05 -1.98 20.18
CA LYS A 141 -21.48 -1.04 21.21
C LYS A 141 -20.35 -0.76 22.20
N PRO A 142 -19.87 0.49 22.32
CA PRO A 142 -18.72 0.79 23.16
C PRO A 142 -18.98 0.52 24.66
N ASN A 143 -20.22 0.63 25.12
CA ASN A 143 -20.53 0.56 26.56
C ASN A 143 -20.92 -0.84 27.04
N LEU A 144 -20.65 -1.87 26.24
CA LEU A 144 -20.86 -3.25 26.65
C LEU A 144 -19.99 -3.58 27.89
N THR A 145 -20.59 -4.17 28.93
CA THR A 145 -19.90 -4.48 30.18
C THR A 145 -18.94 -5.66 30.02
N SER A 146 -17.94 -5.78 30.90
CA SER A 146 -17.00 -6.91 30.90
C SER A 146 -17.72 -8.24 31.05
N SER A 147 -18.72 -8.31 31.94
CA SER A 147 -19.55 -9.49 32.19
C SER A 147 -20.30 -9.95 30.94
N SER A 148 -20.92 -9.03 30.19
CA SER A 148 -21.58 -9.38 28.92
C SER A 148 -20.58 -9.87 27.86
N ILE A 149 -19.35 -9.35 27.84
CA ILE A 149 -18.32 -9.81 26.91
C ILE A 149 -17.84 -11.22 27.25
N GLU A 150 -17.67 -11.51 28.54
CA GLU A 150 -17.36 -12.86 29.04
C GLU A 150 -18.46 -13.84 28.65
N GLU A 151 -19.72 -13.48 28.87
CA GLU A 151 -20.88 -14.30 28.53
C GLU A 151 -20.90 -14.61 27.02
N ILE A 152 -20.66 -13.61 26.15
CA ILE A 152 -20.52 -13.85 24.70
C ILE A 152 -19.42 -14.87 24.44
N ALA A 153 -18.23 -14.66 25.02
CA ALA A 153 -17.05 -15.50 24.79
C ALA A 153 -17.22 -16.95 25.29
N GLU A 154 -18.07 -17.19 26.29
CA GLU A 154 -18.34 -18.50 26.89
C GLU A 154 -19.48 -19.27 26.24
N THR A 155 -20.18 -18.69 25.27
CA THR A 155 -21.27 -19.39 24.59
C THR A 155 -20.79 -20.66 23.89
N GLU A 156 -21.59 -21.74 23.95
CA GLU A 156 -21.27 -23.05 23.35
C GLU A 156 -20.94 -22.97 21.86
N ILE A 157 -21.48 -21.98 21.14
CA ILE A 157 -21.17 -21.73 19.74
C ILE A 157 -19.72 -21.31 19.55
N ILE A 158 -19.18 -20.54 20.48
CA ILE A 158 -17.79 -20.09 20.47
C ILE A 158 -16.84 -21.19 21.02
N LEU A 159 -17.32 -22.00 21.96
CA LEU A 159 -16.54 -23.09 22.57
C LEU A 159 -16.49 -24.38 21.71
N GLY A 160 -17.59 -24.76 21.07
CA GLY A 160 -17.76 -26.05 20.38
C GLY A 160 -17.29 -26.09 18.92
N TRP A 161 -17.10 -24.95 18.27
CA TRP A 161 -16.71 -24.89 16.85
C TRP A 161 -15.19 -24.78 16.70
N ASN A 162 -14.52 -25.94 16.65
CA ASN A 162 -13.09 -26.03 16.39
C ASN A 162 -12.70 -25.83 14.91
N ARG A 163 -13.68 -25.68 13.99
CA ARG A 163 -13.46 -25.28 12.59
C ARG A 163 -14.04 -23.88 12.37
N SER A 164 -13.16 -22.91 12.11
CA SER A 164 -13.53 -21.50 11.99
C SER A 164 -14.37 -21.22 10.75
N THR A 165 -15.63 -20.82 10.93
CA THR A 165 -16.36 -20.07 9.90
C THR A 165 -15.88 -18.61 9.89
N GLU A 166 -16.09 -17.88 8.78
CA GLU A 166 -15.74 -16.46 8.66
C GLU A 166 -16.44 -15.60 9.73
N VAL A 167 -17.69 -15.94 10.06
CA VAL A 167 -18.50 -15.25 11.07
C VAL A 167 -17.88 -15.38 12.47
N ILE A 168 -17.50 -16.60 12.87
CA ILE A 168 -16.86 -16.85 14.17
C ILE A 168 -15.52 -16.12 14.28
N SER A 169 -14.74 -16.10 13.19
CA SER A 169 -13.48 -15.35 13.15
C SER A 169 -13.69 -13.85 13.34
N SER A 170 -14.75 -13.30 12.75
CA SER A 170 -15.13 -11.89 12.91
C SER A 170 -15.55 -11.57 14.34
N ILE A 171 -16.26 -12.48 15.01
CA ILE A 171 -16.64 -12.33 16.42
C ILE A 171 -15.41 -12.30 17.31
N TYR A 172 -14.47 -13.24 17.11
CA TYR A 172 -13.20 -13.25 17.86
C TYR A 172 -12.40 -11.95 17.69
N LEU A 173 -12.30 -11.43 16.47
CA LEU A 173 -11.61 -10.16 16.23
C LEU A 173 -12.33 -8.99 16.92
N SER A 174 -13.67 -8.99 16.90
CA SER A 174 -14.48 -7.96 17.56
C SER A 174 -14.30 -8.01 19.09
N LEU A 175 -14.30 -9.22 19.68
CA LEU A 175 -13.99 -9.45 21.09
C LEU A 175 -12.60 -8.91 21.44
N ILE A 176 -11.57 -9.19 20.64
CA ILE A 176 -10.21 -8.70 20.88
C ILE A 176 -10.13 -7.17 20.81
N GLN A 177 -10.82 -6.56 19.85
CA GLN A 177 -10.74 -5.12 19.61
C GLN A 177 -11.49 -4.30 20.66
N HIS A 178 -12.55 -4.84 21.24
CA HIS A 178 -13.39 -4.13 22.20
C HIS A 178 -12.59 -3.56 23.39
N LYS A 179 -13.01 -2.40 23.91
CA LYS A 179 -12.26 -1.67 24.95
C LYS A 179 -12.36 -2.32 26.33
N ASN A 180 -13.51 -2.93 26.62
CA ASN A 180 -13.82 -3.53 27.92
C ASN A 180 -13.54 -5.04 27.97
N THR A 181 -12.85 -5.60 26.98
CA THR A 181 -12.56 -7.03 26.93
C THR A 181 -11.70 -7.45 28.13
N PRO A 182 -12.13 -8.42 28.94
CA PRO A 182 -11.36 -8.88 30.10
C PRO A 182 -10.09 -9.62 29.69
N LEU A 183 -9.12 -9.69 30.61
CA LEU A 183 -7.83 -10.33 30.35
C LEU A 183 -8.02 -11.84 30.14
N GLU A 184 -8.87 -12.46 30.95
CA GLU A 184 -9.22 -13.88 30.94
C GLU A 184 -9.76 -14.30 29.57
N VAL A 185 -10.61 -13.45 28.95
CA VAL A 185 -11.12 -13.69 27.61
C VAL A 185 -9.98 -13.66 26.58
N LEU A 186 -9.07 -12.68 26.67
CA LEU A 186 -7.93 -12.61 25.75
C LEU A 186 -6.98 -13.80 25.92
N GLU A 187 -6.76 -14.27 27.14
CA GLU A 187 -5.94 -15.46 27.42
C GLU A 187 -6.55 -16.71 26.78
N LYS A 188 -7.86 -16.92 26.94
CA LYS A 188 -8.59 -18.02 26.27
C LYS A 188 -8.45 -17.92 24.74
N LEU A 189 -8.56 -16.72 24.17
CA LEU A 189 -8.40 -16.49 22.72
C LEU A 189 -6.95 -16.70 22.22
N ALA A 190 -5.96 -16.42 23.05
CA ALA A 190 -4.54 -16.67 22.75
C ALA A 190 -4.19 -18.17 22.65
N LEU A 191 -5.04 -19.06 23.18
CA LEU A 191 -4.88 -20.51 23.09
C LEU A 191 -5.55 -21.12 21.84
N LYS A 192 -6.32 -20.34 21.07
CA LYS A 192 -6.99 -20.84 19.87
C LYS A 192 -5.97 -21.19 18.77
N ALA A 193 -6.27 -22.24 17.99
CA ALA A 193 -5.38 -22.74 16.94
C ALA A 193 -5.17 -21.75 15.78
N ASN A 194 -6.15 -20.86 15.52
CA ASN A 194 -6.05 -19.87 14.46
C ASN A 194 -4.98 -18.82 14.79
N TYR A 195 -3.91 -18.81 13.99
CA TYR A 195 -2.77 -17.91 14.18
C TYR A 195 -3.16 -16.43 14.24
N ASN A 196 -4.07 -15.98 13.39
CA ASN A 196 -4.47 -14.57 13.35
C ASN A 196 -5.20 -14.15 14.64
N ILE A 197 -6.14 -14.97 15.12
CA ILE A 197 -6.85 -14.71 16.39
C ILE A 197 -5.87 -14.71 17.55
N LYS A 198 -5.01 -15.74 17.61
CA LYS A 198 -3.98 -15.89 18.64
C LYS A 198 -3.07 -14.67 18.73
N ILE A 199 -2.47 -14.24 17.62
CA ILE A 199 -1.54 -13.11 17.62
C ILE A 199 -2.26 -11.79 17.96
N ASN A 200 -3.48 -11.56 17.46
CA ASN A 200 -4.21 -10.33 17.78
C ASN A 200 -4.60 -10.27 19.27
N ALA A 201 -4.99 -11.40 19.87
CA ALA A 201 -5.28 -11.47 21.30
C ALA A 201 -4.02 -11.18 22.14
N ILE A 202 -2.90 -11.82 21.80
CA ILE A 202 -1.60 -11.60 22.47
C ILE A 202 -1.12 -10.15 22.29
N GLU A 203 -1.26 -9.57 21.11
CA GLU A 203 -0.90 -8.17 20.86
C GLU A 203 -1.78 -7.21 21.69
N LYS A 204 -3.09 -7.48 21.78
CA LYS A 204 -4.01 -6.68 22.63
C LYS A 204 -3.60 -6.76 24.09
N MET A 205 -3.32 -7.96 24.61
CA MET A 205 -2.83 -8.16 25.98
C MET A 205 -1.54 -7.38 26.24
N ALA A 206 -0.58 -7.46 25.32
CA ALA A 206 0.70 -6.75 25.42
C ALA A 206 0.55 -5.22 25.52
N LYS A 207 -0.57 -4.64 25.07
CA LYS A 207 -0.84 -3.20 25.20
C LYS A 207 -1.43 -2.81 26.56
N ARG A 208 -1.90 -3.75 27.38
CA ARG A 208 -2.64 -3.44 28.61
C ARG A 208 -1.75 -3.23 29.83
N THR A 209 -1.93 -2.14 30.56
CA THR A 209 -1.10 -1.78 31.74
C THR A 209 -1.31 -2.65 32.99
N ASP A 210 -2.30 -3.54 32.98
CA ASP A 210 -2.72 -4.35 34.13
C ASP A 210 -2.18 -5.79 34.13
N ILE A 211 -1.37 -6.18 33.13
CA ILE A 211 -0.73 -7.50 33.08
C ILE A 211 0.38 -7.64 34.14
N SER A 212 0.62 -8.86 34.61
CA SER A 212 1.70 -9.15 35.57
C SER A 212 3.09 -8.92 34.98
N SER A 213 4.08 -8.69 35.84
CA SER A 213 5.49 -8.52 35.45
C SER A 213 6.03 -9.73 34.68
N ASP A 214 5.66 -10.94 35.10
CA ASP A 214 6.11 -12.19 34.47
C ASP A 214 5.51 -12.35 33.08
N MET A 215 4.22 -12.01 32.93
CA MET A 215 3.57 -12.01 31.62
C MET A 215 4.21 -10.97 30.70
N MET A 216 4.44 -9.75 31.20
CA MET A 216 5.12 -8.69 30.45
C MET A 216 6.50 -9.15 29.96
N ALA A 217 7.30 -9.78 30.82
CA ALA A 217 8.62 -10.29 30.46
C ALA A 217 8.55 -11.39 29.39
N LYS A 218 7.58 -12.32 29.48
CA LYS A 218 7.35 -13.35 28.45
C LYS A 218 6.95 -12.72 27.11
N LEU A 219 6.04 -11.75 27.13
CA LEU A 219 5.55 -11.08 25.92
C LEU A 219 6.61 -10.19 25.26
N ALA A 220 7.53 -9.60 26.03
CA ALA A 220 8.61 -8.75 25.52
C ALA A 220 9.54 -9.48 24.52
N PHE A 221 9.68 -10.79 24.69
CA PHE A 221 10.51 -11.64 23.83
C PHE A 221 9.69 -12.66 23.03
N TYR A 222 8.37 -12.43 22.92
CA TYR A 222 7.51 -13.24 22.09
C TYR A 222 7.97 -13.20 20.61
N PRO A 223 7.93 -14.30 19.85
CA PRO A 223 8.48 -14.34 18.49
C PRO A 223 7.87 -13.32 17.52
N ASP A 224 6.61 -12.94 17.72
CA ASP A 224 5.90 -12.00 16.85
C ASP A 224 6.32 -10.54 17.10
N ILE A 225 6.69 -9.85 16.02
CA ILE A 225 7.21 -8.48 16.04
C ILE A 225 6.16 -7.47 16.53
N LYS A 226 4.87 -7.69 16.26
CA LYS A 226 3.80 -6.80 16.71
C LYS A 226 3.66 -6.83 18.23
N VAL A 227 3.83 -8.00 18.83
CA VAL A 227 3.81 -8.20 20.28
C VAL A 227 5.00 -7.51 20.94
N LYS A 228 6.22 -7.72 20.43
CA LYS A 228 7.42 -6.99 20.93
C LYS A 228 7.26 -5.48 20.84
N LYS A 229 6.71 -4.98 19.74
CA LYS A 229 6.41 -3.56 19.53
C LYS A 229 5.40 -3.05 20.56
N ALA A 230 4.33 -3.80 20.82
CA ALA A 230 3.30 -3.44 21.78
C ALA A 230 3.91 -3.25 23.18
N ILE A 231 4.72 -4.21 23.65
CA ILE A 231 5.42 -4.09 24.93
C ILE A 231 6.37 -2.89 24.93
N ALA A 232 7.24 -2.76 23.92
CA ALA A 232 8.28 -1.73 23.86
C ALA A 232 7.75 -0.29 23.90
N LEU A 233 6.47 -0.06 23.56
CA LEU A 233 5.83 1.27 23.50
C LEU A 233 4.99 1.60 24.74
N ARG A 234 5.02 0.74 25.77
CA ARG A 234 4.26 0.95 26.98
C ARG A 234 4.87 2.03 27.89
N PRO A 235 4.04 2.72 28.69
CA PRO A 235 4.51 3.71 29.67
C PRO A 235 5.18 3.09 30.91
N ASP A 236 4.86 1.84 31.25
CA ASP A 236 5.18 1.17 32.52
C ASP A 236 6.31 0.14 32.40
N LEU A 237 7.23 0.33 31.45
CA LEU A 237 8.35 -0.60 31.25
C LEU A 237 9.36 -0.53 32.40
N PRO A 238 9.64 -1.65 33.11
CA PRO A 238 10.65 -1.66 34.14
C PRO A 238 12.05 -1.57 33.53
N ILE A 239 12.98 -0.90 34.22
CA ILE A 239 14.37 -0.68 33.78
C ILE A 239 15.04 -2.00 33.37
N SER A 240 14.91 -3.05 34.19
CA SER A 240 15.50 -4.37 33.91
C SER A 240 15.01 -5.00 32.60
N LEU A 241 13.77 -4.71 32.19
CA LEU A 241 13.24 -5.17 30.92
C LEU A 241 13.72 -4.30 29.75
N ILE A 242 13.80 -2.97 29.93
CA ILE A 242 14.40 -2.05 28.95
C ILE A 242 15.82 -2.50 28.62
N GLU A 243 16.63 -2.85 29.63
CA GLU A 243 18.01 -3.31 29.44
C GLU A 243 18.10 -4.59 28.61
N LYS A 244 17.22 -5.58 28.87
CA LYS A 244 17.16 -6.81 28.07
C LYS A 244 16.68 -6.52 26.65
N MET A 245 15.66 -5.68 26.48
CA MET A 245 15.11 -5.30 25.18
C MET A 245 16.10 -4.49 24.33
N ALA A 246 16.99 -3.69 24.95
CA ALA A 246 18.05 -2.96 24.25
C ALA A 246 19.10 -3.90 23.63
N LYS A 247 19.19 -5.16 24.07
CA LYS A 247 20.07 -6.18 23.50
C LYS A 247 19.37 -7.02 22.41
N ASP A 248 18.04 -7.01 22.34
CA ASP A 248 17.29 -7.79 21.35
C ASP A 248 17.47 -7.19 19.95
N ARG A 249 17.99 -8.02 19.04
CA ARG A 249 18.31 -7.63 17.66
C ARG A 249 17.11 -7.10 16.89
N GLN A 250 15.93 -7.70 17.05
CA GLN A 250 14.74 -7.31 16.30
C GLN A 250 14.19 -5.98 16.81
N ILE A 251 14.15 -5.80 18.14
CA ILE A 251 13.70 -4.58 18.80
C ILE A 251 14.61 -3.40 18.39
N VAL A 252 15.93 -3.60 18.43
CA VAL A 252 16.92 -2.59 18.02
C VAL A 252 16.81 -2.26 16.53
N ALA A 253 16.74 -3.28 15.66
CA ALA A 253 16.63 -3.06 14.21
C ALA A 253 15.37 -2.28 13.82
N LYS A 254 14.26 -2.49 14.53
CA LYS A 254 12.98 -1.78 14.32
C LYS A 254 12.84 -0.50 15.13
N LYS A 255 13.83 -0.15 15.95
CA LYS A 255 13.89 1.08 16.76
C LYS A 255 12.67 1.27 17.68
N PHE A 256 12.13 0.19 18.27
CA PHE A 256 10.90 0.31 19.05
C PHE A 256 11.05 1.17 20.32
N LEU A 257 12.11 0.95 21.11
CA LEU A 257 12.37 1.74 22.32
C LEU A 257 12.57 3.23 21.99
N LEU A 258 13.22 3.55 20.86
CA LEU A 258 13.44 4.94 20.41
C LEU A 258 12.15 5.68 20.02
N ARG A 259 11.04 4.95 19.84
CA ARG A 259 9.71 5.50 19.52
C ARG A 259 8.83 5.59 20.76
N ASN A 260 9.32 5.16 21.92
CA ASN A 260 8.55 5.20 23.14
C ASN A 260 8.61 6.62 23.73
N LYS A 261 7.49 7.33 23.61
CA LYS A 261 7.35 8.73 24.09
C LYS A 261 7.42 8.88 25.62
N TYR A 262 7.32 7.78 26.37
CA TYR A 262 7.33 7.78 27.84
C TYR A 262 8.74 7.69 28.44
N PHE A 263 9.79 7.63 27.61
CA PHE A 263 11.17 7.77 28.08
C PHE A 263 11.43 9.22 28.48
N SER A 264 11.26 9.49 29.77
CA SER A 264 11.52 10.78 30.40
C SER A 264 13.02 11.07 30.53
N GLU A 265 13.36 12.33 30.78
CA GLU A 265 14.73 12.74 31.07
C GLU A 265 15.31 12.03 32.30
N SER A 266 14.50 11.86 33.36
CA SER A 266 14.91 11.13 34.57
C SER A 266 15.23 9.67 34.27
N LEU A 267 14.37 8.98 33.52
CA LEU A 267 14.59 7.58 33.15
C LEU A 267 15.83 7.41 32.27
N LEU A 268 16.04 8.30 31.29
CA LEU A 268 17.23 8.28 30.44
C LEU A 268 18.50 8.55 31.22
N THR A 269 18.45 9.43 32.23
CA THR A 269 19.57 9.68 33.14
C THR A 269 19.92 8.41 33.92
N THR A 270 18.94 7.72 34.52
CA THR A 270 19.18 6.45 35.21
C THR A 270 19.75 5.37 34.28
N LEU A 271 19.19 5.23 33.07
CA LEU A 271 19.68 4.25 32.09
C LEU A 271 21.11 4.57 31.58
N SER A 272 21.54 5.83 31.65
CA SER A 272 22.88 6.24 31.25
C SER A 272 23.99 5.78 32.19
N GLU A 273 23.62 5.35 33.39
CA GLU A 273 24.55 4.80 34.41
C GLU A 273 24.78 3.29 34.21
N SER A 274 24.03 2.66 33.31
CA SER A 274 24.16 1.24 32.99
C SER A 274 25.56 0.93 32.42
N SER A 275 26.18 -0.16 32.88
CA SER A 275 27.46 -0.64 32.34
C SER A 275 27.32 -1.31 30.98
N GLU A 276 26.10 -1.58 30.53
CA GLU A 276 25.81 -2.27 29.28
C GLU A 276 25.94 -1.35 28.06
N PRO A 277 26.87 -1.62 27.13
CA PRO A 277 27.05 -0.80 25.93
C PRO A 277 25.78 -0.61 25.10
N LYS A 278 24.93 -1.63 24.98
CA LYS A 278 23.70 -1.55 24.18
C LYS A 278 22.67 -0.57 24.76
N VAL A 279 22.60 -0.46 26.08
CA VAL A 279 21.72 0.51 26.75
C VAL A 279 22.23 1.92 26.51
N LEU A 280 23.54 2.15 26.69
CA LEU A 280 24.15 3.46 26.43
C LEU A 280 24.00 3.91 24.98
N GLN A 281 24.09 2.98 24.01
CA GLN A 281 23.83 3.25 22.60
C GLN A 281 22.38 3.67 22.34
N MET A 282 21.43 2.99 22.99
CA MET A 282 20.00 3.31 22.90
C MET A 282 19.71 4.68 23.50
N VAL A 283 20.23 4.97 24.70
CA VAL A 283 20.12 6.28 25.36
C VAL A 283 20.75 7.37 24.49
N ALA A 284 21.96 7.17 23.96
CA ALA A 284 22.62 8.14 23.10
C ALA A 284 21.83 8.47 21.83
N LEU A 285 21.07 7.52 21.28
CA LEU A 285 20.28 7.71 20.06
C LEU A 285 18.84 8.20 20.33
N HIS A 286 18.37 8.13 21.58
CA HIS A 286 16.98 8.42 21.91
C HIS A 286 16.62 9.90 21.64
N PRO A 287 15.48 10.20 20.98
CA PRO A 287 15.09 11.58 20.64
C PRO A 287 14.87 12.51 21.84
N ASN A 288 14.55 11.95 23.01
CA ASN A 288 14.36 12.73 24.24
C ASN A 288 15.64 12.88 25.09
N THR A 289 16.80 12.44 24.60
CA THR A 289 18.03 12.51 25.38
C THR A 289 18.50 13.96 25.51
N PRO A 290 18.64 14.49 26.73
CA PRO A 290 19.00 15.88 26.96
C PRO A 290 20.45 16.16 26.55
N LEU A 291 20.75 17.42 26.22
CA LEU A 291 22.08 17.85 25.76
C LEU A 291 23.19 17.60 26.79
N THR A 292 22.88 17.75 28.08
CA THR A 292 23.80 17.47 29.19
C THR A 292 24.25 16.02 29.17
N LEU A 293 23.33 15.09 28.90
CA LEU A 293 23.59 13.67 28.81
C LEU A 293 24.31 13.28 27.52
N LEU A 294 23.94 13.88 26.39
CA LEU A 294 24.69 13.70 25.14
C LEU A 294 26.16 14.13 25.27
N ASN A 295 26.43 15.22 25.99
CA ASN A 295 27.80 15.67 26.29
C ASN A 295 28.58 14.66 27.15
N LYS A 296 27.93 14.02 28.13
CA LYS A 296 28.55 12.95 28.94
C LYS A 296 28.83 11.71 28.06
N LEU A 297 27.83 11.25 27.31
CA LEU A 297 27.92 10.07 26.45
C LEU A 297 28.89 10.25 25.29
N ALA A 298 29.17 11.48 24.84
CA ALA A 298 30.18 11.77 23.83
C ALA A 298 31.61 11.40 24.27
N LYS A 299 31.84 11.16 25.57
CA LYS A 299 33.12 10.67 26.10
C LYS A 299 33.18 9.14 26.15
N VAL A 300 32.03 8.46 26.15
CA VAL A 300 31.91 7.00 26.28
C VAL A 300 32.13 6.31 24.94
N ALA A 301 33.17 5.49 24.83
CA ALA A 301 33.61 4.86 23.57
C ALA A 301 32.47 4.13 22.82
N SER A 302 31.64 3.36 23.52
CA SER A 302 30.54 2.60 22.93
C SER A 302 29.38 3.46 22.42
N ALA A 303 29.26 4.71 22.87
CA ALA A 303 28.12 5.59 22.62
C ALA A 303 28.43 6.75 21.66
N LYS A 304 29.71 7.13 21.46
CA LYS A 304 30.13 8.29 20.63
C LYS A 304 29.46 8.37 19.26
N SER A 305 29.49 7.27 18.50
CA SER A 305 28.89 7.22 17.17
C SER A 305 27.36 7.35 17.17
N PHE A 306 26.69 6.98 18.26
CA PHE A 306 25.25 7.12 18.43
C PHE A 306 24.86 8.53 18.85
N VAL A 307 25.69 9.18 19.70
CA VAL A 307 25.54 10.61 20.01
C VAL A 307 25.61 11.44 18.73
N ALA A 308 26.57 11.16 17.85
CA ALA A 308 26.68 11.83 16.56
C ALA A 308 25.47 11.60 15.63
N GLN A 309 24.67 10.56 15.85
CA GLN A 309 23.45 10.28 15.09
C GLN A 309 22.19 10.86 15.74
N ASN A 310 22.28 11.39 16.96
CA ASN A 310 21.13 11.88 17.70
C ASN A 310 20.53 13.13 17.01
N PRO A 311 19.19 13.23 16.86
CA PRO A 311 18.55 14.39 16.24
C PRO A 311 18.83 15.71 16.99
N ASN A 312 19.07 15.68 18.30
CA ASN A 312 19.31 16.85 19.14
C ASN A 312 20.79 17.19 19.32
N VAL A 313 21.72 16.46 18.69
CA VAL A 313 23.15 16.75 18.81
C VAL A 313 23.48 18.19 18.35
N THR A 314 24.37 18.86 19.09
CA THR A 314 24.83 20.22 18.78
C THR A 314 26.08 20.20 17.91
N ILE A 315 26.35 21.31 17.22
CA ILE A 315 27.57 21.49 16.42
C ILE A 315 28.82 21.35 17.30
N GLU A 316 28.79 21.85 18.55
CA GLU A 316 29.90 21.74 19.50
C GLU A 316 30.23 20.28 19.84
N ILE A 317 29.20 19.44 20.07
CA ILE A 317 29.39 18.01 20.32
C ILE A 317 29.96 17.35 19.07
N LEU A 318 29.44 17.65 17.88
CA LEU A 318 29.97 17.14 16.62
C LEU A 318 31.43 17.56 16.39
N GLU A 319 31.82 18.78 16.77
CA GLU A 319 33.21 19.23 16.69
C GLU A 319 34.12 18.44 17.64
N LYS A 320 33.67 18.15 18.87
CA LYS A 320 34.40 17.27 19.80
C LYS A 320 34.54 15.85 19.23
N LEU A 321 33.45 15.27 18.73
CA LEU A 321 33.41 13.91 18.17
C LEU A 321 34.21 13.78 16.85
N SER A 322 34.35 14.86 16.08
CA SER A 322 35.16 14.90 14.85
C SER A 322 36.66 14.64 15.08
N LYS A 323 37.11 14.74 16.34
CA LYS A 323 38.49 14.47 16.77
C LYS A 323 38.68 13.03 17.25
N SER A 324 37.64 12.20 17.19
CA SER A 324 37.71 10.79 17.61
C SER A 324 38.58 9.97 16.66
N ASP A 325 39.34 9.01 17.18
CA ASP A 325 40.12 8.05 16.38
C ASP A 325 39.27 6.86 15.88
N ASP A 326 38.04 6.73 16.38
CA ASP A 326 37.09 5.71 15.91
C ASP A 326 36.41 6.11 14.59
N ASP A 327 36.72 5.36 13.53
CA ASP A 327 36.12 5.51 12.19
C ASP A 327 34.58 5.49 12.21
N LYS A 328 33.95 4.70 13.08
CA LYS A 328 32.48 4.65 13.17
C LYS A 328 31.92 5.98 13.69
N THR A 329 32.59 6.61 14.63
CA THR A 329 32.24 7.93 15.15
C THR A 329 32.45 9.00 14.10
N ILE A 330 33.59 9.01 13.39
CA ILE A 330 33.84 9.97 12.29
C ILE A 330 32.78 9.80 11.20
N MET A 331 32.47 8.55 10.81
CA MET A 331 31.42 8.24 9.84
C MET A 331 30.06 8.81 10.24
N ALA A 332 29.68 8.66 11.51
CA ALA A 332 28.43 9.19 12.05
C ALA A 332 28.41 10.73 12.02
N VAL A 333 29.52 11.38 12.39
CA VAL A 333 29.66 12.85 12.30
C VAL A 333 29.51 13.30 10.86
N VAL A 334 30.23 12.68 9.91
CA VAL A 334 30.18 13.08 8.50
C VAL A 334 28.78 12.90 7.90
N LYS A 335 28.03 11.85 8.29
CA LYS A 335 26.67 11.62 7.79
C LYS A 335 25.61 12.53 8.43
N ASN A 336 25.94 13.22 9.53
CA ASN A 336 24.99 14.09 10.19
C ASN A 336 24.77 15.38 9.39
N HIS A 337 23.51 15.72 9.13
CA HIS A 337 23.11 16.89 8.35
C HIS A 337 23.37 18.23 9.07
N LYS A 338 23.63 18.21 10.38
CA LYS A 338 24.05 19.38 11.17
C LYS A 338 25.56 19.62 11.14
N THR A 339 26.34 18.70 10.57
CA THR A 339 27.79 18.85 10.50
C THR A 339 28.16 20.00 9.57
N THR A 340 28.93 20.95 10.09
CA THR A 340 29.25 22.19 9.40
C THR A 340 30.34 21.99 8.34
N PRO A 341 30.41 22.88 7.33
CA PRO A 341 31.50 22.88 6.35
C PRO A 341 32.89 22.88 6.99
N LYS A 342 33.07 23.65 8.08
CA LYS A 342 34.33 23.75 8.83
C LYS A 342 34.80 22.39 9.36
N ILE A 343 33.89 21.61 9.94
CA ILE A 343 34.19 20.27 10.46
C ILE A 343 34.52 19.32 9.29
N LEU A 344 33.72 19.34 8.21
CA LEU A 344 33.91 18.47 7.04
C LEU A 344 35.27 18.72 6.37
N ILE A 345 35.68 19.98 6.23
CA ILE A 345 37.01 20.37 5.71
C ILE A 345 38.13 19.77 6.57
N LYS A 346 38.02 19.91 7.90
CA LYS A 346 39.03 19.43 8.86
C LYS A 346 39.15 17.91 8.87
N ILE A 347 38.03 17.19 8.73
CA ILE A 347 38.04 15.72 8.60
C ILE A 347 38.66 15.33 7.25
N ALA A 348 38.23 15.97 6.16
CA ALA A 348 38.72 15.66 4.81
C ALA A 348 40.24 15.86 4.66
N SER A 349 40.83 16.83 5.37
CA SER A 349 42.27 17.08 5.32
C SER A 349 43.11 16.00 6.03
N LYS A 350 42.54 15.30 7.01
CA LYS A 350 43.25 14.29 7.82
C LYS A 350 43.03 12.86 7.32
N ILE A 351 41.82 12.57 6.86
CA ILE A 351 41.41 11.21 6.51
C ILE A 351 41.88 10.84 5.09
N LYS A 352 42.43 9.62 4.96
CA LYS A 352 42.79 9.02 3.66
C LYS A 352 41.81 7.92 3.21
N GLU A 353 41.08 7.31 4.14
CA GLU A 353 40.18 6.19 3.86
C GLU A 353 38.99 6.63 3.01
N TYR A 354 38.83 6.03 1.82
CA TYR A 354 37.78 6.40 0.87
C TYR A 354 36.37 6.15 1.41
N LYS A 355 36.20 5.17 2.32
CA LYS A 355 34.91 4.86 2.95
C LYS A 355 34.33 6.06 3.72
N ILE A 356 35.19 6.94 4.25
CA ILE A 356 34.79 8.17 4.94
C ILE A 356 34.72 9.34 3.96
N LEU A 357 35.65 9.41 2.99
CA LEU A 357 35.68 10.48 1.99
C LEU A 357 34.40 10.54 1.13
N ILE A 358 33.83 9.39 0.74
CA ILE A 358 32.59 9.35 -0.05
C ILE A 358 31.43 10.01 0.72
N PRO A 359 31.10 9.61 1.97
CA PRO A 359 30.12 10.32 2.79
C PRO A 359 30.37 11.82 2.96
N ILE A 360 31.63 12.28 2.96
CA ILE A 360 31.92 13.72 2.97
C ILE A 360 31.43 14.35 1.67
N VAL A 361 31.70 13.74 0.52
CA VAL A 361 31.22 14.25 -0.78
C VAL A 361 29.69 14.27 -0.85
N GLU A 362 29.03 13.25 -0.31
CA GLU A 362 27.56 13.13 -0.25
C GLU A 362 26.89 14.09 0.75
N ASN A 363 27.63 14.66 1.71
CA ASN A 363 27.05 15.62 2.63
C ASN A 363 26.74 16.94 1.91
N ASN A 364 25.50 17.41 2.02
CA ASN A 364 25.02 18.65 1.40
C ASN A 364 25.74 19.90 1.90
N ASN A 365 26.26 19.88 3.13
CA ASN A 365 27.03 20.99 3.70
C ASN A 365 28.50 20.99 3.24
N THR A 366 28.96 20.01 2.47
CA THR A 366 30.33 20.01 1.96
C THR A 366 30.46 21.02 0.81
N PRO A 367 31.37 22.00 0.89
CA PRO A 367 31.57 22.96 -0.20
C PRO A 367 32.03 22.28 -1.49
N ASP A 368 31.57 22.76 -2.64
CA ASP A 368 31.87 22.16 -3.95
C ASP A 368 33.38 22.06 -4.24
N ARG A 369 34.17 23.07 -3.82
CA ARG A 369 35.64 23.04 -3.92
C ARG A 369 36.25 21.84 -3.17
N VAL A 370 35.68 21.49 -2.02
CA VAL A 370 36.12 20.34 -1.21
C VAL A 370 35.67 19.03 -1.88
N LYS A 371 34.43 18.95 -2.37
CA LYS A 371 33.94 17.80 -3.14
C LYS A 371 34.86 17.50 -4.33
N SER A 372 35.17 18.52 -5.12
CA SER A 372 36.10 18.47 -6.25
C SER A 372 37.47 17.91 -5.86
N LYS A 373 38.08 18.42 -4.79
CA LYS A 373 39.40 17.96 -4.30
C LYS A 373 39.36 16.52 -3.78
N ILE A 374 38.26 16.10 -3.15
CA ILE A 374 38.09 14.71 -2.70
C ILE A 374 37.91 13.78 -3.91
N LEU A 375 37.10 14.15 -4.90
CA LEU A 375 36.91 13.38 -6.13
C LEU A 375 38.22 13.19 -6.89
N GLU A 376 39.09 14.20 -6.91
CA GLU A 376 40.46 14.09 -7.42
C GLU A 376 41.27 13.02 -6.71
N ARG A 377 41.26 13.01 -5.37
CA ARG A 377 41.92 11.96 -4.57
C ARG A 377 41.33 10.57 -4.84
N LEU A 378 40.00 10.46 -4.95
CA LEU A 378 39.30 9.21 -5.24
C LEU A 378 39.60 8.69 -6.64
N SER A 379 39.88 9.57 -7.61
CA SER A 379 40.15 9.21 -9.00
C SER A 379 41.40 8.32 -9.18
N VAL A 380 42.35 8.41 -8.25
CA VAL A 380 43.60 7.63 -8.30
C VAL A 380 43.39 6.19 -7.82
N ILE A 381 42.31 5.91 -7.10
CA ILE A 381 42.06 4.60 -6.50
C ILE A 381 41.70 3.57 -7.60
N PRO A 382 42.33 2.38 -7.62
CA PRO A 382 42.15 1.42 -8.71
C PRO A 382 40.82 0.64 -8.72
N LYS A 383 39.94 0.85 -7.74
CA LYS A 383 38.67 0.14 -7.62
C LYS A 383 37.64 0.66 -8.62
N LEU A 384 37.05 -0.25 -9.40
CA LEU A 384 36.07 0.09 -10.44
C LEU A 384 34.85 0.83 -9.88
N GLU A 385 34.32 0.42 -8.72
CA GLU A 385 33.15 1.06 -8.10
C GLU A 385 33.41 2.52 -7.71
N ILE A 386 34.62 2.83 -7.23
CA ILE A 386 35.01 4.21 -6.91
C ILE A 386 35.15 5.03 -8.20
N ARG A 387 35.71 4.45 -9.26
CA ARG A 387 35.83 5.15 -10.55
C ARG A 387 34.48 5.42 -11.20
N LYS A 388 33.52 4.50 -11.09
CA LYS A 388 32.13 4.74 -11.53
C LYS A 388 31.51 5.88 -10.74
N TYR A 389 31.67 5.88 -9.41
CA TYR A 389 31.20 6.96 -8.54
C TYR A 389 31.78 8.32 -8.96
N VAL A 390 33.10 8.41 -9.12
CA VAL A 390 33.77 9.63 -9.58
C VAL A 390 33.30 10.02 -10.99
N ALA A 391 33.21 9.10 -11.94
CA ALA A 391 32.77 9.42 -13.31
C ALA A 391 31.35 9.99 -13.35
N ASN A 392 30.46 9.55 -12.46
CA ASN A 392 29.05 9.94 -12.45
C ASN A 392 28.75 11.20 -11.61
N HIS A 393 29.66 11.63 -10.73
CA HIS A 393 29.40 12.73 -9.81
C HIS A 393 29.47 14.10 -10.53
N SER A 394 28.46 14.95 -10.36
CA SER A 394 28.32 16.24 -11.08
C SER A 394 29.43 17.27 -10.77
N ARG A 395 30.08 17.13 -9.61
CA ARG A 395 31.24 17.95 -9.20
C ARG A 395 32.60 17.37 -9.58
N THR A 396 32.64 16.34 -10.41
CA THR A 396 33.91 15.75 -10.84
C THR A 396 34.66 16.73 -11.73
N PRO A 397 35.94 17.03 -11.42
CA PRO A 397 36.76 17.94 -12.21
C PRO A 397 36.85 17.58 -13.69
N GLN A 398 36.73 18.60 -14.56
CA GLN A 398 36.80 18.46 -16.02
C GLN A 398 38.11 17.83 -16.49
N ASN A 399 39.23 18.16 -15.84
CA ASN A 399 40.55 17.61 -16.16
C ASN A 399 40.61 16.08 -15.96
N ILE A 400 39.92 15.54 -14.94
CA ILE A 400 39.84 14.10 -14.69
C ILE A 400 38.99 13.41 -15.76
N LEU A 401 37.81 13.98 -16.06
CA LEU A 401 36.92 13.45 -17.10
C LEU A 401 37.62 13.43 -18.47
N LEU A 402 38.33 14.52 -18.82
CA LEU A 402 39.13 14.61 -20.04
C LEU A 402 40.29 13.60 -20.05
N LYS A 403 41.01 13.46 -18.94
CA LYS A 403 42.11 12.48 -18.81
C LYS A 403 41.62 11.05 -19.00
N TRP A 404 40.47 10.70 -18.42
CA TRP A 404 39.90 9.37 -18.56
C TRP A 404 39.34 9.12 -19.97
N ALA A 405 38.68 10.10 -20.57
CA ALA A 405 38.19 10.02 -21.95
C ALA A 405 39.31 9.76 -22.98
N LYS A 406 40.51 10.31 -22.76
CA LYS A 406 41.68 10.10 -23.62
C LYS A 406 42.28 8.69 -23.53
N SER A 407 42.03 7.97 -22.45
CA SER A 407 42.76 6.75 -22.11
C SER A 407 41.94 5.48 -22.38
N GLN A 408 42.48 4.59 -23.21
CA GLN A 408 41.89 3.28 -23.52
C GLN A 408 41.51 2.48 -22.26
N LYS A 409 42.30 2.58 -21.19
CA LYS A 409 42.08 1.87 -19.92
C LYS A 409 40.69 2.13 -19.31
N PHE A 410 40.09 3.29 -19.58
CA PHE A 410 38.82 3.71 -18.99
C PHE A 410 37.63 3.56 -19.95
N TYR A 411 37.77 2.80 -21.04
CA TYR A 411 36.70 2.62 -22.03
C TYR A 411 35.36 2.19 -21.42
N LYS A 412 35.40 1.36 -20.36
CA LYS A 412 34.20 0.91 -19.63
C LYS A 412 33.46 2.05 -18.90
N LEU A 413 34.12 3.18 -18.65
CA LEU A 413 33.55 4.35 -17.99
C LEU A 413 33.08 5.42 -18.97
N HIS A 414 33.37 5.29 -20.27
CA HIS A 414 33.08 6.34 -21.26
C HIS A 414 31.60 6.72 -21.34
N TYR A 415 30.67 5.79 -21.06
CA TYR A 415 29.25 6.14 -21.02
C TYR A 415 28.92 7.02 -19.80
N LEU A 416 29.49 6.75 -18.63
CA LEU A 416 29.31 7.60 -17.43
C LEU A 416 29.96 8.96 -17.60
N ILE A 417 31.15 8.99 -18.20
CA ILE A 417 31.84 10.25 -18.54
C ILE A 417 30.97 11.03 -19.53
N ALA A 418 30.47 10.39 -20.58
CA ALA A 418 29.59 11.05 -21.53
C ALA A 418 28.27 11.53 -20.90
N GLN A 419 27.74 10.85 -19.88
CA GLN A 419 26.51 11.26 -19.19
C GLN A 419 26.73 12.41 -18.18
N ASN A 420 27.97 12.60 -17.71
CA ASN A 420 28.26 13.60 -16.68
C ASN A 420 28.13 15.03 -17.23
N VAL A 421 27.27 15.83 -16.60
CA VAL A 421 26.99 17.23 -16.96
C VAL A 421 28.21 18.15 -16.91
N ASN A 422 29.26 17.79 -16.17
CA ASN A 422 30.50 18.55 -16.14
C ASN A 422 31.54 18.03 -17.14
N THR A 423 31.19 17.14 -18.06
CA THR A 423 32.14 16.68 -19.08
C THR A 423 32.34 17.76 -20.14
N PRO A 424 33.59 18.19 -20.39
CA PRO A 424 33.87 19.22 -21.38
C PRO A 424 33.67 18.69 -22.81
N VAL A 425 33.27 19.57 -23.72
CA VAL A 425 33.00 19.24 -25.14
C VAL A 425 34.14 18.44 -25.79
N MET A 426 35.40 18.81 -25.52
CA MET A 426 36.57 18.09 -26.03
C MET A 426 36.61 16.61 -25.61
N ALA A 427 36.19 16.29 -24.39
CA ALA A 427 36.14 14.91 -23.92
C ALA A 427 34.99 14.14 -24.59
N LEU A 428 33.84 14.79 -24.78
CA LEU A 428 32.70 14.22 -25.52
C LEU A 428 33.08 13.92 -26.97
N ASP A 429 33.80 14.82 -27.64
CA ASP A 429 34.28 14.65 -29.02
C ASP A 429 35.22 13.44 -29.15
N ILE A 430 36.17 13.30 -28.22
CA ILE A 430 37.09 12.15 -28.16
C ILE A 430 36.31 10.85 -28.01
N ILE A 431 35.33 10.82 -27.10
CA ILE A 431 34.50 9.64 -26.84
C ILE A 431 33.65 9.29 -28.07
N ALA A 432 33.02 10.29 -28.70
CA ALA A 432 32.18 10.13 -29.88
C ALA A 432 32.97 9.54 -31.07
N LYS A 433 34.19 10.03 -31.30
CA LYS A 433 35.03 9.60 -32.43
C LYS A 433 35.69 8.25 -32.22
N LYS A 434 36.14 7.94 -31.00
CA LYS A 434 36.95 6.74 -30.75
C LYS A 434 36.20 5.56 -30.12
N PHE A 435 35.13 5.80 -29.36
CA PHE A 435 34.57 4.81 -28.43
C PHE A 435 33.03 4.79 -28.37
N CYS A 436 32.37 5.00 -29.49
CA CYS A 436 30.91 5.10 -29.55
C CYS A 436 30.23 3.71 -29.56
N SER A 437 29.80 3.25 -28.38
CA SER A 437 28.87 2.12 -28.21
C SER A 437 27.43 2.62 -28.09
N LYS A 438 26.41 1.74 -28.16
CA LYS A 438 25.00 2.14 -27.95
C LYS A 438 24.79 2.90 -26.63
N LYS A 439 25.40 2.45 -25.53
CA LYS A 439 25.30 3.15 -24.23
C LYS A 439 25.95 4.53 -24.25
N VAL A 440 27.13 4.64 -24.87
CA VAL A 440 27.86 5.89 -25.01
C VAL A 440 27.09 6.88 -25.88
N LEU A 441 26.56 6.43 -27.01
CA LEU A 441 25.75 7.26 -27.90
C LEU A 441 24.54 7.85 -27.17
N ARG A 442 23.79 7.01 -26.45
CA ARG A 442 22.67 7.50 -25.64
C ARG A 442 23.12 8.55 -24.63
N SER A 443 24.24 8.30 -23.95
CA SER A 443 24.78 9.22 -22.93
C SER A 443 25.22 10.56 -23.53
N LEU A 444 25.84 10.54 -24.72
CA LEU A 444 26.19 11.75 -25.47
C LEU A 444 24.93 12.54 -25.84
N LEU A 445 23.88 11.87 -26.31
CA LEU A 445 22.63 12.53 -26.69
C LEU A 445 21.85 13.11 -25.50
N GLU A 446 22.01 12.54 -24.31
CA GLU A 446 21.39 13.05 -23.09
C GLU A 446 22.20 14.19 -22.45
N ASN A 447 23.47 14.37 -22.83
CA ASN A 447 24.33 15.38 -22.23
C ASN A 447 24.16 16.75 -22.90
N PRO A 448 23.72 17.79 -22.17
CA PRO A 448 23.46 19.11 -22.75
C PRO A 448 24.71 19.80 -23.33
N ASN A 449 25.92 19.40 -22.92
CA ASN A 449 27.16 19.94 -23.45
C ASN A 449 27.58 19.30 -24.77
N THR A 450 26.86 18.31 -25.28
CA THR A 450 27.19 17.71 -26.58
C THR A 450 26.98 18.75 -27.67
N SER A 451 28.07 19.11 -28.35
CA SER A 451 28.05 20.19 -29.33
C SER A 451 27.34 19.77 -30.62
N LYS A 452 26.94 20.78 -31.40
CA LYS A 452 26.32 20.60 -32.70
C LYS A 452 27.20 19.72 -33.61
N GLU A 453 28.51 19.97 -33.64
CA GLU A 453 29.48 19.25 -34.48
C GLU A 453 29.54 17.76 -34.12
N ILE A 454 29.47 17.44 -32.82
CA ILE A 454 29.45 16.04 -32.36
C ILE A 454 28.14 15.37 -32.81
N LEU A 455 27.00 16.04 -32.66
CA LEU A 455 25.70 15.52 -33.10
C LEU A 455 25.68 15.28 -34.61
N GLU A 456 26.20 16.21 -35.40
CA GLU A 456 26.32 16.04 -36.85
C GLU A 456 27.22 14.87 -37.23
N PHE A 457 28.36 14.72 -36.54
CA PHE A 457 29.26 13.60 -36.74
C PHE A 457 28.59 12.25 -36.43
N LEU A 458 27.89 12.16 -35.30
CA LEU A 458 27.17 10.96 -34.88
C LEU A 458 26.04 10.61 -35.87
N TYR A 459 25.31 11.62 -36.36
CA TYR A 459 24.23 11.45 -37.32
C TYR A 459 24.75 10.95 -38.68
N LYS A 460 25.84 11.52 -39.20
CA LYS A 460 26.41 11.11 -40.50
C LYS A 460 27.01 9.70 -40.50
N ASN A 461 27.32 9.14 -39.33
CA ASN A 461 27.98 7.84 -39.24
C ASN A 461 26.94 6.70 -39.25
N LYS A 462 26.76 6.09 -40.44
CA LYS A 462 25.76 5.03 -40.75
C LYS A 462 25.71 3.88 -39.74
N LYS A 463 26.84 3.50 -39.14
CA LYS A 463 26.92 2.43 -38.12
C LYS A 463 25.96 2.64 -36.93
N TYR A 464 25.61 3.89 -36.64
CA TYR A 464 24.78 4.25 -35.49
C TYR A 464 23.31 4.50 -35.85
N LEU A 465 22.99 4.82 -37.11
CA LEU A 465 21.63 5.16 -37.56
C LEU A 465 20.70 3.93 -37.60
N ASP A 466 21.17 2.80 -38.12
CA ASP A 466 20.31 1.63 -38.41
C ASP A 466 19.72 0.98 -37.15
N ASN A 467 20.39 1.13 -36.00
CA ASN A 467 19.90 0.62 -34.71
C ASN A 467 19.02 1.63 -33.94
N TYR A 468 18.99 2.91 -34.33
CA TYR A 468 18.55 4.00 -33.44
C TYR A 468 17.13 4.50 -33.69
N PHE A 469 16.68 4.54 -34.94
CA PHE A 469 15.29 4.89 -35.24
C PHE A 469 14.27 3.89 -34.65
N TYR A 470 14.71 2.66 -34.36
CA TYR A 470 13.89 1.62 -33.72
C TYR A 470 14.01 1.54 -32.19
N SER A 471 14.92 2.29 -31.54
CA SER A 471 15.24 2.13 -30.11
C SER A 471 14.79 3.28 -29.19
N GLY A 472 13.87 4.14 -29.64
CA GLY A 472 13.26 5.18 -28.80
C GLY A 472 14.18 6.39 -28.48
N THR A 473 15.29 6.54 -29.20
CA THR A 473 16.24 7.66 -29.02
C THR A 473 15.96 8.85 -29.94
N SER A 474 15.07 8.70 -30.92
CA SER A 474 14.59 9.78 -31.81
C SER A 474 14.05 10.98 -31.03
N ALA A 475 13.33 10.74 -29.94
CA ALA A 475 12.84 11.79 -29.05
C ALA A 475 13.99 12.57 -28.38
N ILE A 476 15.06 11.89 -27.99
CA ILE A 476 16.24 12.51 -27.34
C ILE A 476 16.91 13.46 -28.32
N TRP A 477 17.18 13.00 -29.55
CA TRP A 477 17.73 13.85 -30.61
C TRP A 477 16.84 15.07 -30.89
N LYS A 478 15.52 14.87 -31.03
CA LYS A 478 14.56 15.94 -31.33
C LYS A 478 14.58 17.04 -30.27
N ASN A 479 14.65 16.64 -28.99
CA ASN A 479 14.55 17.55 -27.85
C ASN A 479 15.90 18.13 -27.41
N HIS A 480 17.02 17.60 -27.89
CA HIS A 480 18.34 18.08 -27.49
C HIS A 480 18.60 19.51 -28.03
N PRO A 481 19.09 20.44 -27.19
CA PRO A 481 19.16 21.87 -27.53
C PRO A 481 20.08 22.16 -28.72
N ASN A 482 21.19 21.43 -28.84
CA ASN A 482 22.18 21.66 -29.89
C ASN A 482 21.92 20.87 -31.20
N THR A 483 20.79 20.16 -31.31
CA THR A 483 20.50 19.37 -32.51
C THR A 483 20.19 20.31 -33.69
N PRO A 484 20.91 20.21 -34.82
CA PRO A 484 20.60 20.96 -36.04
C PRO A 484 19.17 20.74 -36.53
N ASN A 485 18.55 21.79 -37.08
CA ASN A 485 17.17 21.72 -37.59
C ASN A 485 16.99 20.65 -38.65
N TYR A 486 17.92 20.52 -39.60
CA TYR A 486 17.83 19.50 -40.64
C TYR A 486 17.80 18.06 -40.07
N ILE A 487 18.49 17.82 -38.95
CA ILE A 487 18.44 16.52 -38.26
C ILE A 487 17.08 16.32 -37.58
N LYS A 488 16.53 17.37 -36.94
CA LYS A 488 15.18 17.32 -36.35
C LYS A 488 14.13 17.03 -37.41
N ASP A 489 14.22 17.70 -38.55
CA ASP A 489 13.32 17.52 -39.69
C ASP A 489 13.40 16.08 -40.22
N ASP A 490 14.62 15.56 -40.39
CA ASP A 490 14.80 14.17 -40.80
C ASP A 490 14.23 13.18 -39.79
N ILE A 491 14.43 13.40 -38.49
CA ILE A 491 13.85 12.53 -37.45
C ILE A 491 12.33 12.57 -37.47
N ILE A 492 11.72 13.74 -37.69
CA ILE A 492 10.27 13.88 -37.84
C ILE A 492 9.81 13.02 -39.03
N LYS A 493 10.48 13.10 -40.18
CA LYS A 493 10.16 12.27 -41.35
C LYS A 493 10.22 10.77 -41.01
N TYR A 494 11.27 10.32 -40.34
CA TYR A 494 11.40 8.91 -39.92
C TYR A 494 10.39 8.48 -38.84
N SER A 495 9.82 9.42 -38.08
CA SER A 495 8.81 9.12 -37.05
C SER A 495 7.40 8.89 -37.60
N LEU A 496 7.11 9.36 -38.82
CA LEU A 496 5.81 9.17 -39.48
C LEU A 496 5.48 7.68 -39.65
N SER A 497 4.24 7.30 -39.39
CA SER A 497 3.72 5.95 -39.65
C SER A 497 3.79 5.61 -41.15
N ILE A 498 3.77 4.32 -41.48
CA ILE A 498 3.74 3.85 -42.88
C ILE A 498 2.57 4.49 -43.66
N PRO A 499 1.33 4.54 -43.14
CA PRO A 499 0.22 5.27 -43.77
C PRO A 499 0.47 6.77 -43.98
N GLU A 500 1.05 7.47 -43.00
CA GLU A 500 1.35 8.90 -43.12
C GLU A 500 2.45 9.17 -44.16
N LEU A 501 3.44 8.27 -44.25
CA LEU A 501 4.47 8.30 -45.29
C LEU A 501 3.87 8.02 -46.66
N ALA A 502 2.91 7.09 -46.76
CA ALA A 502 2.22 6.76 -48.00
C ALA A 502 1.45 7.97 -48.58
N LYS A 503 0.76 8.74 -47.73
CA LYS A 503 0.10 10.02 -48.12
C LYS A 503 1.07 11.06 -48.70
N LYS A 504 2.33 11.00 -48.30
CA LYS A 504 3.39 11.95 -48.69
C LYS A 504 4.48 11.28 -49.52
N SER A 505 4.17 10.13 -50.11
CA SER A 505 5.17 9.19 -50.66
C SER A 505 5.99 9.80 -51.79
N GLY A 506 5.43 10.72 -52.59
CA GLY A 506 6.16 11.50 -53.60
C GLY A 506 7.35 12.32 -53.07
N MET A 507 7.40 12.60 -51.75
CA MET A 507 8.51 13.31 -51.11
C MET A 507 9.42 12.40 -50.25
N TYR A 508 8.97 11.17 -49.92
CA TYR A 508 9.62 10.31 -48.92
C TYR A 508 9.78 8.84 -49.37
N VAL A 509 9.91 8.60 -50.67
CA VAL A 509 10.02 7.25 -51.28
C VAL A 509 11.04 6.37 -50.56
N GLU A 510 12.27 6.85 -50.36
CA GLU A 510 13.33 6.05 -49.73
C GLU A 510 13.02 5.68 -48.27
N ILE A 511 12.39 6.57 -47.52
CA ILE A 511 12.04 6.35 -46.11
C ILE A 511 10.92 5.31 -46.02
N LEU A 512 9.90 5.44 -46.87
CA LEU A 512 8.80 4.49 -46.96
C LEU A 512 9.30 3.09 -47.34
N LEU A 513 10.12 2.98 -48.41
CA LEU A 513 10.74 1.72 -48.82
C LEU A 513 11.57 1.08 -47.71
N ARG A 514 12.33 1.88 -46.93
CA ARG A 514 13.10 1.35 -45.80
C ARG A 514 12.20 0.78 -44.71
N LYS A 515 11.08 1.41 -44.38
CA LYS A 515 10.15 0.88 -43.36
C LYS A 515 9.47 -0.40 -43.83
N LEU A 516 9.06 -0.46 -45.08
CA LEU A 516 8.44 -1.64 -45.68
C LEU A 516 9.35 -2.87 -45.75
N ARG A 517 10.66 -2.71 -45.58
CA ARG A 517 11.60 -3.84 -45.40
C ARG A 517 11.43 -4.57 -44.06
N PHE A 518 10.92 -3.89 -43.04
CA PHE A 518 10.81 -4.43 -41.68
C PHE A 518 9.36 -4.72 -41.27
N ASP A 519 8.38 -4.14 -41.93
CA ASP A 519 6.96 -4.33 -41.64
C ASP A 519 6.16 -4.46 -42.95
N ASN A 520 5.60 -5.64 -43.15
CA ASN A 520 4.87 -6.04 -44.34
C ASN A 520 3.34 -6.03 -44.20
N ASN A 521 2.83 -5.74 -43.01
CA ASN A 521 1.40 -5.88 -42.73
C ASN A 521 0.52 -4.84 -43.46
N TYR A 522 1.15 -3.81 -44.04
CA TYR A 522 0.46 -2.71 -44.70
C TYR A 522 0.38 -2.88 -46.22
N ASP A 523 1.09 -3.84 -46.81
CA ASP A 523 1.29 -3.97 -48.25
C ASP A 523 -0.02 -3.93 -49.06
N TYR A 524 -0.99 -4.79 -48.71
CA TYR A 524 -2.31 -4.83 -49.36
C TYR A 524 -3.05 -3.49 -49.22
N TYR A 525 -3.15 -2.97 -48.00
CA TYR A 525 -3.83 -1.70 -47.71
C TYR A 525 -3.18 -0.51 -48.41
N LEU A 526 -1.85 -0.54 -48.55
CA LEU A 526 -1.07 0.50 -49.19
C LEU A 526 -1.38 0.62 -50.68
N LEU A 527 -1.43 -0.51 -51.39
CA LEU A 527 -1.81 -0.51 -52.80
C LEU A 527 -3.29 -0.14 -53.00
N ARG A 528 -4.17 -0.55 -52.09
CA ARG A 528 -5.61 -0.27 -52.19
C ARG A 528 -5.96 1.19 -51.93
N ASP A 529 -5.36 1.79 -50.89
CA ASP A 529 -5.84 3.05 -50.31
C ASP A 529 -4.98 4.28 -50.68
N TYR A 530 -3.81 4.09 -51.30
CA TYR A 530 -2.87 5.19 -51.58
C TYR A 530 -2.35 5.18 -53.01
N ASP A 531 -2.20 6.37 -53.59
CA ASP A 531 -1.51 6.54 -54.88
C ASP A 531 0.01 6.55 -54.67
N LEU A 532 0.64 5.40 -54.90
CA LEU A 532 2.06 5.18 -54.60
C LEU A 532 2.95 5.35 -55.83
N PRO A 533 4.18 5.89 -55.66
CA PRO A 533 5.20 5.91 -56.69
C PRO A 533 5.52 4.50 -57.22
N VAL A 534 5.83 4.40 -58.52
CA VAL A 534 6.07 3.12 -59.21
C VAL A 534 7.11 2.25 -58.50
N SER A 535 8.18 2.85 -57.95
CA SER A 535 9.20 2.11 -57.21
C SER A 535 8.67 1.44 -55.93
N VAL A 536 7.70 2.05 -55.24
CA VAL A 536 7.04 1.49 -54.05
C VAL A 536 6.04 0.41 -54.46
N VAL A 537 5.26 0.66 -55.51
CA VAL A 537 4.32 -0.32 -56.07
C VAL A 537 5.06 -1.59 -56.49
N ASN A 538 6.16 -1.46 -57.22
CA ASN A 538 6.98 -2.61 -57.64
C ASN A 538 7.50 -3.38 -56.43
N TYR A 539 8.00 -2.68 -55.41
CA TYR A 539 8.52 -3.32 -54.20
C TYR A 539 7.44 -4.12 -53.44
N ILE A 540 6.24 -3.55 -53.30
CA ILE A 540 5.11 -4.23 -52.64
C ILE A 540 4.58 -5.38 -53.50
N ALA A 541 4.46 -5.19 -54.82
CA ALA A 541 3.96 -6.19 -55.75
C ALA A 541 4.84 -7.45 -55.78
N GLU A 542 6.16 -7.29 -55.77
CA GLU A 542 7.10 -8.42 -55.66
C GLU A 542 6.78 -9.27 -54.41
N ARG A 543 6.57 -8.62 -53.26
CA ARG A 543 6.31 -9.30 -51.98
C ARG A 543 4.91 -9.92 -51.92
N LEU A 544 3.87 -9.19 -52.33
CA LEU A 544 2.50 -9.70 -52.36
C LEU A 544 2.33 -10.85 -53.36
N SER A 545 3.10 -10.88 -54.45
CA SER A 545 3.09 -12.01 -55.40
C SER A 545 3.49 -13.35 -54.76
N GLU A 546 4.16 -13.29 -53.60
CA GLU A 546 4.60 -14.47 -52.83
C GLU A 546 3.80 -14.65 -51.54
N SER A 547 2.73 -13.87 -51.34
CA SER A 547 1.88 -14.01 -50.16
C SER A 547 1.25 -15.40 -50.11
N TYR A 548 1.08 -15.96 -48.91
CA TYR A 548 0.32 -17.20 -48.74
C TYR A 548 -1.20 -17.00 -48.92
N HIS A 549 -1.69 -15.76 -48.80
CA HIS A 549 -3.11 -15.46 -48.89
C HIS A 549 -3.55 -15.28 -50.35
N VAL A 550 -4.42 -16.17 -50.83
CA VAL A 550 -4.94 -16.17 -52.22
C VAL A 550 -5.55 -14.82 -52.58
N LEU A 551 -6.38 -14.25 -51.69
CA LEU A 551 -7.04 -12.96 -51.91
C LEU A 551 -6.07 -11.79 -52.15
N GLU A 552 -4.89 -11.81 -51.54
CA GLU A 552 -3.88 -10.75 -51.75
C GLU A 552 -3.24 -10.86 -53.13
N ARG A 553 -2.98 -12.10 -53.59
CA ARG A 553 -2.42 -12.38 -54.92
C ARG A 553 -3.45 -12.11 -56.02
N GLU A 554 -4.70 -12.48 -55.79
CA GLU A 554 -5.83 -12.21 -56.68
C GLU A 554 -6.08 -10.70 -56.80
N PHE A 555 -6.10 -9.97 -55.67
CA PHE A 555 -6.17 -8.51 -55.68
C PHE A 555 -5.00 -7.90 -56.47
N LEU A 556 -3.77 -8.39 -56.25
CA LEU A 556 -2.60 -7.90 -56.97
C LEU A 556 -2.73 -8.17 -58.48
N ALA A 557 -3.31 -9.30 -58.89
CA ALA A 557 -3.56 -9.59 -60.30
C ALA A 557 -4.47 -8.54 -60.96
N PHE A 558 -5.55 -8.13 -60.27
CA PHE A 558 -6.45 -7.08 -60.76
C PHE A 558 -5.94 -5.65 -60.57
N TYR A 559 -4.91 -5.44 -59.75
CA TYR A 559 -4.45 -4.09 -59.42
C TYR A 559 -3.83 -3.38 -60.66
N PRO A 560 -4.36 -2.21 -61.09
CA PRO A 560 -4.00 -1.59 -62.39
C PRO A 560 -2.53 -1.24 -62.58
N LYS A 561 -1.78 -1.02 -61.49
CA LYS A 561 -0.35 -0.68 -61.54
C LYS A 561 0.57 -1.88 -61.29
N THR A 562 0.04 -3.11 -61.23
CA THR A 562 0.85 -4.33 -61.08
C THR A 562 1.83 -4.48 -62.25
N PRO A 563 3.13 -4.72 -61.99
CA PRO A 563 4.11 -4.91 -63.05
C PRO A 563 3.78 -6.10 -63.95
N ILE A 564 4.03 -5.97 -65.25
CA ILE A 564 3.70 -7.00 -66.25
C ILE A 564 4.38 -8.35 -65.92
N HIS A 565 5.64 -8.32 -65.48
CA HIS A 565 6.36 -9.55 -65.11
C HIS A 565 5.76 -10.24 -63.88
N ILE A 566 5.14 -9.48 -62.96
CA ILE A 566 4.38 -10.03 -61.84
C ILE A 566 3.06 -10.64 -62.31
N LEU A 567 2.36 -10.02 -63.27
CA LEU A 567 1.17 -10.62 -63.86
C LEU A 567 1.48 -11.97 -64.53
N TYR A 568 2.57 -12.08 -65.29
CA TYR A 568 3.00 -13.37 -65.83
C TYR A 568 3.38 -14.40 -64.76
N LYS A 569 3.90 -13.94 -63.60
CA LYS A 569 4.16 -14.82 -62.44
C LYS A 569 2.85 -15.33 -61.83
N LEU A 570 1.86 -14.45 -61.64
CA LEU A 570 0.54 -14.77 -61.10
C LEU A 570 -0.33 -15.60 -62.06
N ALA A 571 -0.15 -15.45 -63.38
CA ALA A 571 -0.80 -16.31 -64.38
C ALA A 571 -0.35 -17.79 -64.28
N LYS A 572 0.71 -18.06 -63.52
CA LYS A 572 1.23 -19.40 -63.19
C LYS A 572 1.05 -19.73 -61.71
N ASP A 573 0.19 -18.99 -60.99
CA ASP A 573 -0.08 -19.24 -59.58
C ASP A 573 -0.64 -20.65 -59.36
N ARG A 574 -0.63 -21.14 -58.13
CA ARG A 574 -1.19 -22.48 -57.82
C ARG A 574 -2.71 -22.45 -57.70
N ASP A 575 -3.27 -21.29 -57.39
CA ASP A 575 -4.71 -21.10 -57.27
C ASP A 575 -5.30 -20.62 -58.59
N ILE A 576 -6.36 -21.30 -59.05
CA ILE A 576 -7.00 -21.04 -60.34
C ILE A 576 -7.59 -19.62 -60.40
N SER A 577 -8.16 -19.12 -59.29
CA SER A 577 -8.74 -17.78 -59.24
C SER A 577 -7.72 -16.68 -59.54
N VAL A 578 -6.50 -16.85 -59.03
CA VAL A 578 -5.38 -15.92 -59.25
C VAL A 578 -4.87 -16.00 -60.69
N GLN A 579 -4.81 -17.20 -61.28
CA GLN A 579 -4.43 -17.40 -62.68
C GLN A 579 -5.39 -16.66 -63.62
N ASP A 580 -6.69 -16.88 -63.44
CA ASP A 580 -7.75 -16.30 -64.28
C ASP A 580 -7.74 -14.76 -64.16
N ALA A 581 -7.60 -14.24 -62.94
CA ALA A 581 -7.48 -12.81 -62.68
C ALA A 581 -6.27 -12.17 -63.37
N ALA A 582 -5.13 -12.87 -63.38
CA ALA A 582 -3.90 -12.40 -63.99
C ALA A 582 -3.95 -12.45 -65.52
N GLN A 583 -4.53 -13.51 -66.10
CA GLN A 583 -4.73 -13.63 -67.56
C GLN A 583 -5.69 -12.57 -68.06
N TYR A 584 -6.83 -12.38 -67.39
CA TYR A 584 -7.77 -11.30 -67.70
C TYR A 584 -7.08 -9.94 -67.69
N SER A 585 -6.25 -9.67 -66.69
CA SER A 585 -5.54 -8.39 -66.56
C SER A 585 -4.42 -8.20 -67.61
N LEU A 586 -3.83 -9.27 -68.13
CA LEU A 586 -2.89 -9.23 -69.26
C LEU A 586 -3.62 -8.90 -70.57
N GLU A 587 -4.73 -9.58 -70.83
CA GLU A 587 -5.58 -9.36 -72.02
C GLU A 587 -6.09 -7.93 -72.08
N GLN A 588 -6.58 -7.38 -70.95
CA GLN A 588 -7.06 -5.99 -70.88
C GLN A 588 -5.95 -4.95 -71.09
N ARG A 589 -4.68 -5.32 -70.91
CA ARG A 589 -3.52 -4.42 -71.12
C ARG A 589 -2.90 -4.56 -72.51
N ASN A 590 -3.53 -5.32 -73.42
CA ASN A 590 -3.03 -5.61 -74.76
C ASN A 590 -1.61 -6.21 -74.77
N LEU A 591 -1.32 -7.16 -73.87
CA LEU A 591 -0.01 -7.80 -73.70
C LEU A 591 -0.08 -9.33 -73.70
#